data_AF-A0A560WZ64-F1
#
_entry.id   AF-A0A560WZ64-F1
#
_cell.length_a   1.000
_cell.length_b   1.000
_cell.length_c   1.000
_cell.angle_alpha   90.00
_cell.angle_beta   90.00
_cell.angle_gamma   90.00
#
_symmetry.space_group_name_H-M   'P 1'
#
loop_
_entity.id
_entity.type
_entity.pdbx_description
1 polymer ?
#
loop_
_entity_poly.entity_id
_entity_poly.type
_entity_poly.pdbx_seq_one_letter_code
_entity_poly.pdbx_strand_id
1 'polypeptide(L)'
;MAHPTSTYADFEGLRDQAVALRRAGLSRRQIRDRLHVDNNDILNRLLQGEPAPEWTKHPNAKDDLRAKARELRLKGWTYDRIQVELGCSKSSISLGARDLPRPERKRSREEAAAIARRGWEAKLRLREEERQRTRAVAANEIGSLTDRELFLLGVGLYWAEGSKRKPHNPQERVTFVNSDPDMISVFLAWVPTGPAS
;
A
#
# COMPACT_ATOMS: atom_id res chain seq x y z
N MET A 1 -29.98 -65.58 22.01
CA MET A 1 -28.91 -64.97 21.21
C MET A 1 -29.43 -63.63 20.70
N ALA A 2 -29.05 -62.52 21.34
CA ALA A 2 -29.44 -61.19 20.91
C ALA A 2 -28.26 -60.59 20.15
N HIS A 3 -28.37 -60.54 18.82
CA HIS A 3 -27.38 -59.85 18.01
C HIS A 3 -27.54 -58.33 18.27
N PRO A 4 -26.49 -57.61 18.65
CA PRO A 4 -26.54 -56.16 18.66
C PRO A 4 -26.64 -55.72 17.19
N THR A 5 -27.84 -55.41 16.71
CA THR A 5 -28.01 -54.72 15.43
C THR A 5 -27.27 -53.40 15.57
N SER A 6 -26.13 -53.37 14.89
CA SER A 6 -25.12 -52.34 14.99
C SER A 6 -25.71 -50.99 14.60
N THR A 7 -25.57 -49.97 15.44
CA THR A 7 -25.87 -48.56 15.13
C THR A 7 -25.27 -48.12 13.78
N TYR A 8 -24.19 -48.78 13.32
CA TYR A 8 -23.61 -48.58 12.00
C TYR A 8 -24.47 -49.09 10.85
N ALA A 9 -25.16 -50.22 11.01
CA ALA A 9 -26.07 -50.75 9.98
C ALA A 9 -27.27 -49.81 9.78
N ASP A 10 -27.78 -49.23 10.87
CA ASP A 10 -28.85 -48.24 10.82
C ASP A 10 -28.39 -46.93 10.15
N PHE A 11 -27.15 -46.50 10.40
CA PHE A 11 -26.58 -45.30 9.78
C PHE A 11 -26.35 -45.47 8.26
N GLU A 12 -25.75 -46.58 7.82
CA GLU A 12 -25.54 -46.85 6.38
C GLU A 12 -26.87 -46.95 5.63
N GLY A 13 -27.88 -47.62 6.23
CA GLY A 13 -29.22 -47.68 5.66
C GLY A 13 -29.90 -46.30 5.55
N LEU A 14 -29.77 -45.46 6.59
CA LEU A 14 -30.22 -44.06 6.58
C LEU A 14 -29.47 -43.24 5.53
N ARG A 15 -28.18 -43.51 5.31
CA ARG A 15 -27.35 -42.81 4.34
C ARG A 15 -27.79 -43.12 2.92
N ASP A 16 -27.99 -44.38 2.60
CA ASP A 16 -28.47 -44.79 1.27
C ASP A 16 -29.82 -44.17 0.93
N GLN A 17 -30.74 -44.13 1.90
CA GLN A 17 -32.03 -43.45 1.74
C GLN A 17 -31.88 -41.94 1.53
N ALA A 18 -31.02 -41.28 2.33
CA ALA A 18 -30.77 -39.85 2.19
C ALA A 18 -30.16 -39.50 0.83
N VAL A 19 -29.20 -40.29 0.36
CA VAL A 19 -28.56 -40.16 -0.95
C VAL A 19 -29.58 -40.38 -2.08
N ALA A 20 -30.42 -41.41 -1.98
CA ALA A 20 -31.46 -41.69 -2.99
C ALA A 20 -32.46 -40.52 -3.09
N LEU A 21 -32.92 -39.98 -1.96
CA LEU A 21 -33.81 -38.80 -1.94
C LEU A 21 -33.10 -37.55 -2.50
N ARG A 22 -31.80 -37.39 -2.23
CA ARG A 22 -31.01 -36.28 -2.76
C ARG A 22 -30.87 -36.35 -4.27
N ARG A 23 -30.59 -37.54 -4.81
CA ARG A 23 -30.51 -37.79 -6.26
C ARG A 23 -31.87 -37.68 -6.96
N ALA A 24 -32.96 -37.97 -6.24
CA ALA A 24 -34.32 -37.69 -6.69
C ALA A 24 -34.68 -36.18 -6.69
N GLY A 25 -33.75 -35.30 -6.33
CA GLY A 25 -33.92 -33.85 -6.46
C GLY A 25 -34.52 -33.16 -5.23
N LEU A 26 -34.67 -33.86 -4.10
CA LEU A 26 -35.24 -33.28 -2.88
C LEU A 26 -34.26 -32.31 -2.22
N SER A 27 -34.82 -31.21 -1.71
CA SER A 27 -34.10 -30.26 -0.87
C SER A 27 -33.72 -30.90 0.46
N ARG A 28 -32.68 -30.35 1.10
CA ARG A 28 -32.22 -30.80 2.42
C ARG A 28 -33.36 -30.80 3.45
N ARG A 29 -34.24 -29.80 3.39
CA ARG A 29 -35.43 -29.70 4.25
C ARG A 29 -36.41 -30.85 4.02
N GLN A 30 -36.72 -31.16 2.76
CA GLN A 30 -37.62 -32.27 2.44
C GLN A 30 -37.05 -33.63 2.86
N ILE A 31 -35.73 -33.81 2.75
CA ILE A 31 -35.05 -35.04 3.20
C ILE A 31 -35.12 -35.16 4.72
N ARG A 32 -34.83 -34.07 5.44
CA ARG A 32 -34.99 -33.99 6.90
C ARG A 32 -36.38 -34.41 7.34
N ASP A 33 -37.40 -33.80 6.73
CA ASP A 33 -38.80 -33.98 7.08
C ASP A 33 -39.29 -35.40 6.73
N ARG A 34 -38.72 -36.05 5.69
CA ARG A 34 -39.10 -37.40 5.24
C ARG A 34 -38.37 -38.53 5.95
N LEU A 35 -37.13 -38.30 6.40
CA LEU A 35 -36.35 -39.26 7.19
C LEU A 35 -36.54 -39.07 8.70
N HIS A 36 -37.28 -38.04 9.12
CA HIS A 36 -37.47 -37.69 10.54
C HIS A 36 -36.14 -37.51 11.30
N VAL A 37 -35.12 -36.97 10.62
CA VAL A 37 -33.80 -36.71 11.20
C VAL A 37 -33.69 -35.23 11.56
N ASP A 38 -34.12 -34.86 12.76
CA ASP A 38 -34.10 -33.45 13.20
C ASP A 38 -32.70 -32.94 13.55
N ASN A 39 -31.71 -33.84 13.70
CA ASN A 39 -30.32 -33.48 13.96
C ASN A 39 -29.58 -33.09 12.67
N ASN A 40 -29.25 -31.80 12.57
CA ASN A 40 -28.56 -31.22 11.40
C ASN A 40 -27.16 -31.81 11.15
N ASP A 41 -26.44 -32.25 12.19
CA ASP A 41 -25.10 -32.82 12.06
C ASP A 41 -25.15 -34.26 11.54
N ILE A 42 -26.17 -35.02 11.93
CA ILE A 42 -26.43 -36.35 11.37
C ILE A 42 -26.81 -36.19 9.89
N LEU A 43 -27.74 -35.29 9.59
CA LEU A 43 -28.15 -35.03 8.20
C LEU A 43 -26.99 -34.53 7.31
N ASN A 44 -26.07 -33.73 7.87
CA ASN A 44 -24.84 -33.32 7.19
C ASN A 44 -23.96 -34.52 6.81
N ARG A 45 -23.76 -35.46 7.74
CA ARG A 45 -22.97 -36.67 7.50
C ARG A 45 -23.65 -37.62 6.51
N LEU A 46 -24.97 -37.79 6.59
CA LEU A 46 -25.73 -38.62 5.65
C LEU A 46 -25.67 -38.09 4.22
N LEU A 47 -25.67 -36.77 4.03
CA LEU A 47 -25.64 -36.12 2.72
C LEU A 47 -24.23 -35.73 2.24
N GLN A 48 -23.19 -36.12 2.98
CA GLN A 48 -21.82 -35.74 2.65
C GLN A 48 -21.40 -36.32 1.29
N GLY A 49 -20.94 -35.45 0.40
CA GLY A 49 -20.47 -35.80 -0.95
C GLY A 49 -21.55 -35.70 -2.04
N GLU A 50 -22.83 -35.58 -1.70
CA GLU A 50 -23.89 -35.44 -2.70
C GLU A 50 -24.21 -33.96 -2.97
N PRO A 51 -24.18 -33.50 -4.23
CA PRO A 51 -24.43 -32.11 -4.57
C PRO A 51 -25.86 -31.68 -4.26
N ALA A 52 -26.07 -30.37 -4.12
CA ALA A 52 -27.42 -29.81 -4.01
C ALA A 52 -28.14 -29.79 -5.37
N PRO A 53 -29.45 -30.08 -5.43
CA PRO A 53 -30.24 -29.92 -6.63
C PRO A 53 -30.08 -28.51 -7.19
N GLU A 54 -29.90 -28.39 -8.51
CA GLU A 54 -29.63 -27.11 -9.17
C GLU A 54 -30.70 -26.04 -8.86
N TRP A 55 -31.97 -26.43 -8.79
CA TRP A 55 -33.07 -25.51 -8.47
C TRP A 55 -33.00 -24.90 -7.07
N THR A 56 -32.28 -25.53 -6.14
CA THR A 56 -32.08 -25.02 -4.77
C THR A 56 -30.90 -24.05 -4.66
N LYS A 57 -30.09 -23.91 -5.71
CA LYS A 57 -29.00 -22.93 -5.74
C LYS A 57 -29.60 -21.56 -6.07
N HIS A 58 -29.67 -20.69 -5.08
CA HIS A 58 -29.96 -19.28 -5.34
C HIS A 58 -28.70 -18.61 -5.89
N PRO A 59 -28.74 -17.94 -7.06
CA PRO A 59 -27.64 -17.11 -7.49
C PRO A 59 -27.50 -15.97 -6.47
N ASN A 60 -26.35 -15.88 -5.80
CA ASN A 60 -26.08 -14.68 -5.02
C ASN A 60 -25.86 -13.53 -6.00
N ALA A 61 -26.38 -12.35 -5.72
CA ALA A 61 -26.09 -11.15 -6.52
C ALA A 61 -24.57 -10.87 -6.68
N LYS A 62 -23.75 -11.41 -5.78
CA LYS A 62 -22.28 -11.35 -5.85
C LYS A 62 -21.67 -12.31 -6.89
N ASP A 63 -22.36 -13.36 -7.28
CA ASP A 63 -21.88 -14.34 -8.27
C ASP A 63 -21.92 -13.74 -9.68
N ASP A 64 -22.95 -12.95 -10.00
CA ASP A 64 -23.02 -12.19 -11.26
C ASP A 64 -21.89 -11.15 -11.35
N LEU A 65 -21.61 -10.46 -10.25
CA LEU A 65 -20.49 -9.50 -10.17
C LEU A 65 -19.14 -10.20 -10.36
N ARG A 66 -18.96 -11.38 -9.77
CA ARG A 66 -17.74 -12.19 -9.95
C ARG A 66 -17.60 -12.65 -11.40
N ALA A 67 -18.68 -13.13 -12.01
CA ALA A 67 -18.69 -13.57 -13.40
C ALA A 67 -18.30 -12.43 -14.37
N LYS A 68 -18.91 -11.25 -14.22
CA LYS A 68 -18.58 -10.05 -15.00
C LYS A 68 -17.14 -9.57 -14.79
N ALA A 69 -16.68 -9.55 -13.53
CA ALA A 69 -15.28 -9.19 -13.22
C ALA A 69 -14.28 -10.15 -13.89
N ARG A 70 -14.61 -11.44 -13.91
CA ARG A 70 -13.80 -12.48 -14.57
C ARG A 70 -13.76 -12.31 -16.08
N GLU A 71 -14.90 -12.03 -16.70
CA GLU A 71 -15.00 -11.76 -18.14
C GLU A 71 -14.14 -10.56 -18.56
N LEU A 72 -14.26 -9.43 -17.83
CA LEU A 72 -13.45 -8.23 -18.10
C LEU A 72 -11.96 -8.50 -17.89
N ARG A 73 -11.61 -9.33 -16.89
CA ARG A 73 -10.23 -9.72 -16.66
C ARG A 73 -9.64 -10.53 -17.82
N LEU A 74 -10.40 -11.49 -18.35
CA LEU A 74 -10.01 -12.26 -19.55
C LEU A 74 -9.87 -11.37 -20.79
N LYS A 75 -10.67 -10.30 -20.90
CA LYS A 75 -10.54 -9.25 -21.93
C LYS A 75 -9.29 -8.35 -21.75
N GLY A 76 -8.46 -8.62 -20.75
CA GLY A 76 -7.22 -7.90 -20.51
C GLY A 76 -7.36 -6.65 -19.62
N TRP A 77 -8.46 -6.49 -18.87
CA TRP A 77 -8.66 -5.31 -18.04
C TRP A 77 -7.92 -5.40 -16.70
N THR A 78 -7.41 -4.26 -16.24
CA THR A 78 -6.82 -4.14 -14.89
C THR A 78 -7.92 -4.09 -13.83
N TYR A 79 -7.59 -4.46 -12.59
CA TYR A 79 -8.55 -4.36 -11.48
C TYR A 79 -9.03 -2.93 -11.27
N ASP A 80 -8.19 -1.91 -11.47
CA ASP A 80 -8.60 -0.50 -11.38
C ASP A 80 -9.70 -0.16 -12.40
N ARG A 81 -9.55 -0.63 -13.65
CA ARG A 81 -10.55 -0.38 -14.70
C ARG A 81 -11.85 -1.12 -14.42
N ILE A 82 -11.77 -2.37 -13.96
CA ILE A 82 -12.93 -3.16 -13.55
C ILE A 82 -13.65 -2.53 -12.35
N GLN A 83 -12.89 -1.96 -11.41
CA GLN A 83 -13.44 -1.27 -10.23
C GLN A 83 -14.33 -0.09 -10.64
N VAL A 84 -13.83 0.74 -11.57
CA VAL A 84 -14.58 1.89 -12.10
C VAL A 84 -15.80 1.43 -12.89
N GLU A 85 -15.64 0.40 -13.73
CA GLU A 85 -16.73 -0.12 -14.59
C GLU A 85 -17.88 -0.74 -13.80
N LEU A 86 -17.55 -1.59 -12.81
CA LEU A 86 -18.55 -2.35 -12.06
C LEU A 86 -18.97 -1.67 -10.75
N GLY A 87 -18.36 -0.56 -10.37
CA GLY A 87 -18.64 0.15 -9.12
C GLY A 87 -18.41 -0.66 -7.85
N CYS A 88 -17.58 -1.72 -7.91
CA CYS A 88 -17.36 -2.65 -6.81
C CYS A 88 -15.95 -2.51 -6.22
N SER A 89 -15.70 -3.10 -5.05
CA SER A 89 -14.37 -3.03 -4.43
C SER A 89 -13.33 -3.93 -5.14
N LYS A 90 -12.06 -3.55 -5.09
CA LYS A 90 -10.93 -4.42 -5.51
C LYS A 90 -10.94 -5.79 -4.86
N SER A 91 -11.32 -5.89 -3.59
CA SER A 91 -11.44 -7.17 -2.88
C SER A 91 -12.50 -8.08 -3.51
N SER A 92 -13.63 -7.50 -3.95
CA SER A 92 -14.70 -8.24 -4.64
C SER A 92 -14.24 -8.78 -6.00
N ILE A 93 -13.48 -7.98 -6.75
CA ILE A 93 -12.89 -8.38 -8.04
C ILE A 93 -11.85 -9.49 -7.83
N SER A 94 -10.95 -9.31 -6.86
CA SER A 94 -9.87 -10.26 -6.58
C SER A 94 -10.41 -11.65 -6.23
N LEU A 95 -11.50 -11.72 -5.46
CA LEU A 95 -12.08 -12.99 -5.04
C LEU A 95 -12.52 -13.87 -6.23
N GLY A 96 -12.96 -13.26 -7.34
CA GLY A 96 -13.43 -13.98 -8.54
C GLY A 96 -12.44 -14.08 -9.69
N ALA A 97 -11.31 -13.35 -9.65
CA ALA A 97 -10.40 -13.21 -10.80
C ALA A 97 -8.91 -13.26 -10.41
N ARG A 98 -8.57 -13.74 -9.21
CA ARG A 98 -7.17 -13.90 -8.75
C ARG A 98 -6.43 -15.07 -9.39
N ASP A 99 -7.18 -16.07 -9.86
CA ASP A 99 -6.69 -17.23 -10.62
C ASP A 99 -6.27 -16.87 -12.05
N LEU A 100 -6.78 -15.74 -12.56
CA LEU A 100 -6.52 -15.31 -13.93
C LEU A 100 -5.18 -14.58 -14.08
N PRO A 101 -4.50 -14.76 -15.23
CA PRO A 101 -3.23 -14.09 -15.49
C PRO A 101 -3.38 -12.57 -15.43
N ARG A 102 -2.28 -11.91 -15.07
CA ARG A 102 -2.21 -10.46 -15.15
C ARG A 102 -2.24 -10.06 -16.62
N PRO A 103 -3.10 -9.11 -17.02
CA PRO A 103 -3.10 -8.60 -18.37
C PRO A 103 -1.74 -8.00 -18.68
N GLU A 104 -1.31 -8.20 -19.91
CA GLU A 104 -0.05 -7.66 -20.39
C GLU A 104 -0.04 -6.13 -20.22
N ARG A 105 1.07 -5.63 -19.67
CA ARG A 105 1.30 -4.20 -19.61
C ARG A 105 1.50 -3.70 -21.03
N LYS A 106 0.48 -3.06 -21.61
CA LYS A 106 0.56 -2.43 -22.94
C LYS A 106 1.57 -1.28 -23.04
N ARG A 107 2.10 -0.77 -21.92
CA ARG A 107 3.02 0.36 -21.91
C ARG A 107 4.47 -0.11 -21.85
N SER A 108 5.29 0.41 -22.76
CA SER A 108 6.74 0.24 -22.69
C SER A 108 7.28 0.89 -21.40
N ARG A 109 8.40 0.37 -20.90
CA ARG A 109 9.13 0.96 -19.76
C ARG A 109 9.48 2.43 -20.03
N GLU A 110 9.73 2.78 -21.29
CA GLU A 110 10.05 4.14 -21.73
C GLU A 110 8.87 5.09 -21.60
N GLU A 111 7.67 4.67 -21.99
CA GLU A 111 6.45 5.47 -21.87
C GLU A 111 6.10 5.73 -20.40
N ALA A 112 6.25 4.70 -19.55
CA ALA A 112 6.05 4.84 -18.11
C ALA A 112 7.07 5.82 -17.49
N ALA A 113 8.34 5.74 -17.92
CA ALA A 113 9.38 6.66 -17.48
C ALA A 113 9.12 8.10 -17.95
N ALA A 114 8.63 8.29 -19.18
CA ALA A 114 8.31 9.62 -19.71
C ALA A 114 7.15 10.30 -18.97
N ILE A 115 6.15 9.55 -18.51
CA ILE A 115 5.07 10.08 -17.67
C ILE A 115 5.60 10.42 -16.28
N ALA A 116 6.42 9.55 -15.68
CA ALA A 116 7.02 9.80 -14.38
C ALA A 116 7.92 11.05 -14.38
N ARG A 117 8.74 11.24 -15.42
CA ARG A 117 9.57 12.44 -15.60
C ARG A 117 8.73 13.72 -15.64
N ARG A 118 7.66 13.75 -16.44
CA ARG A 118 6.75 14.91 -16.53
C ARG A 118 6.12 15.28 -15.18
N GLY A 119 5.70 14.28 -14.39
CA GLY A 119 5.17 14.54 -13.04
C GLY A 119 6.23 15.03 -12.06
N TRP A 120 7.47 14.57 -12.19
CA TRP A 120 8.58 14.96 -11.34
C TRP A 120 9.09 16.37 -11.63
N GLU A 121 9.15 16.76 -12.90
CA GLU A 121 9.54 18.11 -13.34
C GLU A 121 8.62 19.20 -12.76
N ALA A 122 7.29 18.99 -12.79
CA ALA A 122 6.34 19.92 -12.19
C ALA A 122 6.56 20.07 -10.67
N LYS A 123 6.86 18.97 -9.98
CA LYS A 123 7.14 18.97 -8.54
C LYS A 123 8.46 19.67 -8.20
N LEU A 124 9.50 19.45 -9.02
CA LEU A 124 10.78 20.15 -8.87
C LEU A 124 10.60 21.65 -9.06
N ARG A 125 9.86 22.07 -10.08
CA ARG A 125 9.60 23.48 -10.35
C ARG A 125 8.90 24.16 -9.17
N LEU A 126 7.86 23.54 -8.62
CA LEU A 126 7.16 24.07 -7.44
C LEU A 126 8.07 24.19 -6.21
N ARG A 127 8.91 23.18 -5.96
CA ARG A 127 9.89 23.23 -4.86
C ARG A 127 10.93 24.32 -5.06
N GLU A 128 11.39 24.50 -6.28
CA GLU A 128 12.37 25.53 -6.60
C GLU A 128 11.75 26.92 -6.46
N GLU A 129 10.51 27.13 -6.95
CA GLU A 129 9.76 28.37 -6.74
C GLU A 129 9.57 28.68 -5.26
N GLU A 130 9.21 27.68 -4.45
CA GLU A 130 9.07 27.83 -3.00
C GLU A 130 10.41 28.19 -2.33
N ARG A 131 11.49 27.51 -2.71
CA ARG A 131 12.84 27.79 -2.20
C ARG A 131 13.27 29.22 -2.53
N GLN A 132 13.03 29.68 -3.77
CA GLN A 132 13.38 31.03 -4.19
C GLN A 132 12.53 32.08 -3.49
N ARG A 133 11.23 31.83 -3.28
CA ARG A 133 10.37 32.73 -2.50
C ARG A 133 10.86 32.85 -1.06
N THR A 134 11.15 31.74 -0.38
CA THR A 134 11.66 31.76 0.99
C THR A 134 12.98 32.52 1.08
N ARG A 135 13.89 32.29 0.12
CA ARG A 135 15.16 33.05 0.05
C ARG A 135 14.93 34.55 -0.16
N ALA A 136 14.03 34.93 -1.06
CA ALA A 136 13.73 36.33 -1.35
C ALA A 136 13.06 37.04 -0.16
N VAL A 137 12.15 36.37 0.54
CA VAL A 137 11.52 36.89 1.77
C VAL A 137 12.58 37.10 2.85
N ALA A 138 13.41 36.09 3.14
CA ALA A 138 14.47 36.20 4.13
C ALA A 138 15.49 37.31 3.78
N ALA A 139 15.86 37.43 2.49
CA ALA A 139 16.76 38.48 2.04
C ALA A 139 16.16 39.89 2.21
N ASN A 140 14.86 40.06 1.96
CA ASN A 140 14.18 41.33 2.17
C ASN A 140 13.97 41.67 3.65
N GLU A 141 13.75 40.66 4.50
CA GLU A 141 13.61 40.84 5.95
C GLU A 141 14.93 41.25 6.62
N ILE A 142 16.05 40.66 6.19
CA ILE A 142 17.39 40.96 6.73
C ILE A 142 17.96 42.24 6.10
N GLY A 143 17.79 42.42 4.79
CA GLY A 143 18.40 43.52 4.05
C GLY A 143 19.93 43.40 3.97
N SER A 144 20.60 44.55 3.85
CA SER A 144 22.07 44.61 3.90
C SER A 144 22.55 44.56 5.35
N LEU A 145 23.49 43.66 5.64
CA LEU A 145 24.09 43.54 6.96
C LEU A 145 24.84 44.82 7.31
N THR A 146 24.55 45.36 8.49
CA THR A 146 25.35 46.42 9.11
C THR A 146 26.67 45.86 9.66
N ASP A 147 27.66 46.73 9.87
CA ASP A 147 28.94 46.35 10.48
C ASP A 147 28.75 45.64 11.84
N ARG A 148 27.76 46.06 12.62
CA ARG A 148 27.43 45.44 13.90
C ARG A 148 26.87 44.03 13.73
N GLU A 149 25.99 43.80 12.76
CA GLU A 149 25.41 42.48 12.49
C GLU A 149 26.47 41.52 11.94
N LEU A 150 27.32 41.99 11.01
CA LEU A 150 28.46 41.22 10.52
C LEU A 150 29.42 40.86 11.66
N PHE A 151 29.70 41.82 12.56
CA PHE A 151 30.53 41.58 13.74
C PHE A 151 29.95 40.49 14.65
N LEU A 152 28.66 40.54 14.98
CA LEU A 152 28.01 39.56 15.84
C LEU A 152 27.93 38.17 15.18
N LEU A 153 27.62 38.11 13.88
CA LEU A 153 27.63 36.85 13.11
C LEU A 153 29.01 36.22 13.12
N GLY A 154 30.06 36.99 12.84
CA GLY A 154 31.43 36.50 12.85
C GLY A 154 31.90 36.00 14.22
N VAL A 155 31.56 36.71 15.31
CA VAL A 155 31.82 36.24 16.69
C VAL A 155 31.11 34.90 16.95
N GLY A 156 29.86 34.77 16.50
CA GLY A 156 29.09 33.53 16.62
C GLY A 156 29.74 32.37 15.86
N LEU A 157 30.17 32.60 14.61
CA LEU A 157 30.87 31.61 13.79
C LEU A 157 32.20 31.20 14.41
N TYR A 158 32.99 32.17 14.89
CA TYR A 158 34.24 31.90 15.59
C TYR A 158 34.02 31.07 16.85
N TRP A 159 32.98 31.37 17.64
CA TRP A 159 32.66 30.62 18.84
C TRP A 159 32.19 29.19 18.53
N ALA A 160 31.36 29.02 17.51
CA ALA A 160 30.85 27.71 17.09
C ALA A 160 31.95 26.76 16.61
N GLU A 161 33.00 27.29 16.00
CA GLU A 161 34.12 26.50 15.46
C GLU A 161 35.03 25.89 16.56
N GLY A 162 35.03 26.47 17.77
CA GLY A 162 35.50 25.79 18.98
C GLY A 162 37.01 25.53 19.08
N SER A 163 37.86 26.37 18.50
CA SER A 163 39.32 26.22 18.64
C SER A 163 39.77 26.50 20.08
N LYS A 164 39.96 25.44 20.88
CA LYS A 164 40.48 25.54 22.25
C LYS A 164 41.98 25.83 22.22
N ARG A 165 42.41 26.89 22.90
CA ARG A 165 43.82 27.15 23.23
C ARG A 165 44.41 25.94 23.96
N LYS A 166 45.56 25.44 23.50
CA LYS A 166 46.32 24.37 24.18
C LYS A 166 47.59 24.96 24.81
N PRO A 167 47.95 24.59 26.05
CA PRO A 167 49.12 25.17 26.75
C PRO A 167 50.45 25.03 25.99
N HIS A 168 50.57 24.00 25.15
CA HIS A 168 51.78 23.66 24.38
C HIS A 168 51.78 24.25 22.95
N ASN A 169 50.74 24.97 22.53
CA ASN A 169 50.70 25.68 21.25
C ASN A 169 50.08 27.08 21.45
N PRO A 170 50.90 28.10 21.74
CA PRO A 170 50.42 29.45 21.96
C PRO A 170 50.03 30.19 20.68
N GLN A 171 50.17 29.58 19.50
CA GLN A 171 49.77 30.22 18.24
C GLN A 171 48.25 30.21 18.09
N GLU A 172 47.64 31.40 18.16
CA GLU A 172 46.22 31.63 17.88
C GLU A 172 45.99 31.68 16.37
N ARG A 173 46.03 30.53 15.70
CA ARG A 173 45.51 30.45 14.34
C ARG A 173 44.01 30.27 14.39
N VAL A 174 43.28 31.22 13.82
CA VAL A 174 41.86 31.06 13.55
C VAL A 174 41.72 30.14 12.35
N THR A 175 40.99 29.04 12.50
CA THR A 175 40.66 28.10 11.42
C THR A 175 39.16 27.98 11.39
N PHE A 176 38.56 28.17 10.21
CA PHE A 176 37.13 28.04 9.97
C PHE A 176 36.93 27.11 8.77
N VAL A 177 36.15 26.05 8.96
CA VAL A 177 35.93 24.99 7.96
C VAL A 177 34.43 24.87 7.70
N ASN A 178 33.98 25.26 6.51
CA ASN A 178 32.60 25.11 6.08
C ASN A 178 32.55 24.62 4.62
N SER A 179 31.55 23.83 4.25
CA SER A 179 31.35 23.39 2.86
C SER A 179 30.58 24.41 2.02
N ASP A 180 29.93 25.38 2.66
CA ASP A 180 29.18 26.44 2.00
C ASP A 180 30.11 27.64 1.71
N PRO A 181 30.31 28.02 0.43
CA PRO A 181 31.15 29.14 0.06
C PRO A 181 30.62 30.48 0.58
N ASP A 182 29.30 30.66 0.71
CA ASP A 182 28.72 31.92 1.18
C ASP A 182 29.07 32.14 2.68
N MET A 183 29.06 31.07 3.47
CA MET A 183 29.49 31.09 4.87
C MET A 183 30.97 31.43 5.02
N ILE A 184 31.82 30.91 4.13
CA ILE A 184 33.25 31.26 4.09
C ILE A 184 33.41 32.75 3.76
N SER A 185 32.68 33.27 2.76
CA SER A 185 32.73 34.69 2.40
C SER A 185 32.31 35.61 3.54
N VAL A 186 31.26 35.27 4.29
CA VAL A 186 30.84 36.03 5.49
C VAL A 186 31.93 36.03 6.55
N PHE A 187 32.55 34.87 6.80
CA PHE A 187 33.64 34.76 7.77
C PHE A 187 34.86 35.59 7.37
N LEU A 188 35.25 35.56 6.09
CA LEU A 188 36.36 36.36 5.57
C LEU A 188 36.07 37.86 5.61
N ALA A 189 34.83 38.28 5.38
CA ALA A 189 34.42 39.69 5.49
C ALA A 189 34.48 40.20 6.95
N TRP A 190 34.30 39.31 7.92
CA TRP A 190 34.40 39.64 9.35
C TRP A 190 35.84 39.77 9.86
N VAL A 191 36.76 38.91 9.38
CA VAL A 191 38.16 38.94 9.83
C VAL A 191 38.85 40.19 9.30
N PRO A 192 39.44 41.04 10.16
CA PRO A 192 40.18 42.21 9.71
C PRO A 192 41.34 41.78 8.81
N THR A 193 41.31 42.19 7.54
CA THR A 193 42.48 42.08 6.67
C THR A 193 43.46 43.18 7.07
N GLY A 194 44.45 42.83 7.90
CA GLY A 194 45.63 43.69 8.05
C GLY A 194 46.29 43.91 6.68
N PRO A 195 47.00 45.03 6.46
CA PRO A 195 47.61 45.32 5.16
C PRO A 195 48.51 44.15 4.76
N ALA A 196 48.29 43.61 3.56
CA ALA A 196 49.18 42.64 2.95
C ALA A 196 50.58 43.25 2.89
N SER A 197 51.52 42.64 3.62
CA SER A 197 52.94 43.00 3.61
C SER A 197 53.61 42.52 2.34
#